data_AF-A0A2G4FYB1-F1
#
_entry.id   AF-A0A2G4FYB1-F1
#
_cell.length_a   1.000
_cell.length_b   1.000
_cell.length_c   1.000
_cell.angle_alpha   90.00
_cell.angle_beta   90.00
_cell.angle_gamma   90.00
#
_symmetry.space_group_name_H-M   'P 1'
#
loop_
_entity.id
_entity.type
_entity.pdbx_description
1 polymer ?
#
loop_
_entity_poly.entity_id
_entity_poly.type
_entity_poly.pdbx_seq_one_letter_code
_entity_poly.pdbx_strand_id
1 'polypeptide(L)'
;MLRVSRVATLTFICVALSASLSANGLEKQPRTILTGWIPYYSVKTVLPFIKKLPTSVATISGAPVTCETNEYAAEDIAALNNSYLYTNKDLMKEVMPFWYTLKSPTLIRNDYVTGNPSWPMADTLCLMRKTGLKIIPTMTDGTNEMVLAGYLAKPEIRATIVKTIVDLVNTNGFDGIDLDFEGFAFVDSNTTWAKTAPNWVLFIKELSAQLRSSQKILSVSTPYAFNPSERQKGYTVYAWAEIASSIDRLRIMTYDYSVAKPGPIGPIAWTEKTLQYAVSIMPASKVFIGLPGYGRDWITAVTGTCPTSAPPGLTVGAKAAVFKMNYANAKAAIDQVLPIFDEKSSEATYSYVQSFNGLTANGAATTCSVSRTAWYQNDRSFTERMNLVAKYRLGGAALWTLGMEDSTAISAVRNVALAIAPDVLMNTLRIENTQAMQVDFGDIFTLKGSFTLKDKSPVAGLLVNIEIKRSSESSWSRIGQSTTGSDGSISIPVTMGSSAAFRLTTEGTWERAESQSSQEIVTVRPKVILEYLPSVKRGEQLAISGTVLPRISGADVAIQVLSAGKWQSLPASAVSDTKGAFTISALQAKRGVVTMRVQVANGAQPILSPEFSIVVR
;
A
#
# COMPACT_ATOMS: atom_id res chain seq x y z
N MET A 1 -44.79 44.73 -63.60
CA MET A 1 -44.72 43.25 -63.55
C MET A 1 -43.32 42.93 -63.03
N LEU A 2 -43.05 42.42 -61.84
CA LEU A 2 -43.65 41.36 -61.02
C LEU A 2 -43.56 41.74 -59.53
N ARG A 3 -44.50 41.22 -58.74
CA ARG A 3 -44.46 41.17 -57.27
C ARG A 3 -43.27 40.35 -56.81
N VAL A 4 -42.49 40.84 -55.85
CA VAL A 4 -41.55 40.03 -55.07
C VAL A 4 -42.06 39.96 -53.64
N SER A 5 -42.46 38.75 -53.26
CA SER A 5 -43.01 38.38 -51.96
C SER A 5 -41.96 38.54 -50.84
N ARG A 6 -42.37 39.16 -49.73
CA ARG A 6 -41.64 39.13 -48.46
C ARG A 6 -41.76 37.73 -47.87
N VAL A 7 -40.65 37.00 -47.80
CA VAL A 7 -40.52 35.78 -46.99
C VAL A 7 -39.91 36.18 -45.66
N ALA A 8 -40.70 36.09 -44.59
CA ALA A 8 -40.21 36.17 -43.22
C ALA A 8 -39.57 34.82 -42.86
N THR A 9 -38.25 34.80 -42.71
CA THR A 9 -37.53 33.61 -42.23
C THR A 9 -37.64 33.58 -40.71
N LEU A 10 -38.45 32.67 -40.20
CA LEU A 10 -38.60 32.38 -38.77
C LEU A 10 -37.36 31.61 -38.30
N THR A 11 -36.46 32.27 -37.55
CA THR A 11 -35.30 31.59 -36.94
C THR A 11 -35.79 30.81 -35.71
N PHE A 12 -35.96 29.50 -35.86
CA PHE A 12 -36.16 28.59 -34.74
C PHE A 12 -34.84 28.47 -33.95
N ILE A 13 -34.78 29.12 -32.78
CA ILE A 13 -33.73 28.87 -31.78
C ILE A 13 -34.07 27.54 -31.11
N CYS A 14 -33.45 26.45 -31.56
CA CYS A 14 -33.40 25.20 -30.81
C CYS A 14 -32.48 25.39 -29.61
N VAL A 15 -33.04 25.78 -28.46
CA VAL A 15 -32.37 25.62 -27.17
C VAL A 15 -32.35 24.13 -26.87
N ALA A 16 -31.23 23.47 -27.17
CA ALA A 16 -30.97 22.14 -26.66
C ALA A 16 -30.76 22.25 -25.14
N LEU A 17 -31.83 22.06 -24.36
CA LEU A 17 -31.70 21.68 -22.96
C LEU A 17 -31.00 20.32 -22.94
N SER A 18 -29.69 20.31 -22.75
CA SER A 18 -28.98 19.12 -22.27
C SER A 18 -29.40 18.91 -20.81
N ALA A 19 -30.53 18.24 -20.61
CA ALA A 19 -30.84 17.62 -19.34
C ALA A 19 -29.77 16.55 -19.09
N SER A 20 -28.76 16.90 -18.30
CA SER A 20 -27.83 15.93 -17.74
C SER A 20 -28.65 14.92 -16.93
N LEU A 21 -28.80 13.70 -17.46
CA LEU A 21 -29.18 12.57 -16.65
C LEU A 21 -28.08 12.39 -15.60
N SER A 22 -28.33 12.92 -14.40
CA SER A 22 -27.63 12.54 -13.19
C SER A 22 -28.01 11.09 -12.87
N ALA A 23 -27.31 10.15 -13.53
CA ALA A 23 -27.15 8.84 -12.97
C ALA A 23 -26.34 9.01 -11.67
N ASN A 24 -26.90 8.60 -10.54
CA ASN A 24 -26.19 8.43 -9.27
C ASN A 24 -25.13 7.31 -9.39
N GLY A 25 -24.15 7.50 -10.27
CA GLY A 25 -22.91 6.72 -10.31
C GLY A 25 -21.89 7.47 -9.47
N LEU A 26 -21.46 6.89 -8.35
CA LEU A 26 -20.31 7.40 -7.60
C LEU A 26 -19.15 7.62 -8.57
N GLU A 27 -18.72 8.87 -8.71
CA GLU A 27 -17.59 9.25 -9.56
C GLU A 27 -16.38 8.40 -9.16
N LYS A 28 -15.76 7.75 -10.15
CA LYS A 28 -14.66 6.80 -9.93
C LYS A 28 -13.52 7.53 -9.21
N GLN A 29 -13.21 7.13 -7.99
CA GLN A 29 -12.10 7.72 -7.23
C GLN A 29 -10.75 7.18 -7.76
N PRO A 30 -9.70 8.01 -7.79
CA PRO A 30 -8.37 7.57 -8.19
C PRO A 30 -7.75 6.65 -7.13
N ARG A 31 -6.78 5.81 -7.55
CA ARG A 31 -5.90 5.17 -6.57
C ARG A 31 -5.02 6.22 -5.89
N THR A 32 -4.82 6.07 -4.59
CA THR A 32 -3.89 6.88 -3.83
C THR A 32 -2.44 6.45 -4.07
N ILE A 33 -1.81 6.94 -5.13
CA ILE A 33 -0.46 6.54 -5.58
C ILE A 33 0.55 7.68 -5.58
N LEU A 34 0.22 8.79 -4.93
CA LEU A 34 1.11 9.94 -4.79
C LEU A 34 1.41 10.18 -3.31
N THR A 35 2.62 10.67 -3.07
CA THR A 35 3.03 11.34 -1.85
C THR A 35 4.13 12.32 -2.23
N GLY A 36 4.55 13.19 -1.33
CA GLY A 36 5.65 14.09 -1.62
C GLY A 36 6.09 14.91 -0.43
N TRP A 37 7.25 15.53 -0.62
CA TRP A 37 7.88 16.32 0.42
C TRP A 37 7.29 17.72 0.46
N ILE A 38 7.17 18.24 1.68
CA ILE A 38 6.73 19.60 1.97
C ILE A 38 7.84 20.29 2.78
N PRO A 39 8.84 20.88 2.12
CA PRO A 39 9.85 21.69 2.78
C PRO A 39 9.25 22.84 3.58
N TYR A 40 9.90 23.19 4.69
CA TYR A 40 9.46 24.29 5.55
C TYR A 40 9.38 25.64 4.81
N TYR A 41 10.26 25.84 3.82
CA TYR A 41 10.30 27.05 3.00
C TYR A 41 9.26 27.09 1.87
N SER A 42 8.54 25.99 1.62
CA SER A 42 7.53 25.90 0.56
C SER A 42 6.15 25.48 1.07
N VAL A 43 5.88 25.53 2.37
CA VAL A 43 4.56 25.16 2.92
C VAL A 43 3.43 25.98 2.27
N LYS A 44 3.67 27.27 2.01
CA LYS A 44 2.72 28.16 1.32
C LYS A 44 2.36 27.72 -0.10
N THR A 45 3.19 26.91 -0.76
CA THR A 45 2.88 26.41 -2.11
C THR A 45 1.85 25.30 -2.08
N VAL A 46 1.69 24.62 -0.93
CA VAL A 46 0.76 23.49 -0.79
C VAL A 46 -0.48 23.80 0.05
N LEU A 47 -0.34 24.70 1.03
CA LEU A 47 -1.36 25.09 1.99
C LEU A 47 -1.30 26.60 2.26
N PRO A 48 -2.43 27.33 2.24
CA PRO A 48 -2.45 28.73 2.63
C PRO A 48 -2.24 28.88 4.14
N PHE A 49 -1.75 30.05 4.54
CA PHE A 49 -1.64 30.41 5.96
C PHE A 49 -2.92 31.16 6.35
N ILE A 50 -3.82 30.44 7.03
CA ILE A 50 -5.16 30.90 7.37
C ILE A 50 -5.31 31.09 8.88
N LYS A 51 -5.69 32.30 9.31
CA LYS A 51 -5.73 32.66 10.73
C LYS A 51 -7.00 32.17 11.38
N LYS A 52 -6.88 31.67 12.61
CA LYS A 52 -8.05 31.44 13.44
C LYS A 52 -8.76 32.75 13.73
N LEU A 53 -10.08 32.71 13.72
CA LEU A 53 -10.94 33.79 14.20
C LEU A 53 -10.61 34.09 15.67
N PRO A 54 -10.74 35.33 16.13
CA PRO A 54 -10.56 35.67 17.54
C PRO A 54 -11.52 34.85 18.41
N THR A 55 -11.01 33.87 19.15
CA THR A 55 -11.81 33.11 20.12
C THR A 55 -11.92 33.86 21.44
N SER A 56 -13.11 33.89 22.05
CA SER A 56 -13.30 34.41 23.42
C SER A 56 -12.80 33.45 24.51
N VAL A 57 -12.26 32.29 24.13
CA VAL A 57 -11.77 31.25 25.04
C VAL A 57 -10.26 31.29 25.04
N ALA A 58 -9.67 31.48 26.23
CA ALA A 58 -8.23 31.45 26.42
C ALA A 58 -7.67 30.08 26.01
N THR A 59 -6.68 30.07 25.12
CA THR A 59 -5.88 28.89 24.81
C THR A 59 -5.23 28.36 26.09
N ILE A 60 -5.59 27.14 26.51
CA ILE A 60 -4.94 26.44 27.62
C ILE A 60 -3.59 25.94 27.13
N SER A 61 -2.51 26.34 27.79
CA SER A 61 -1.15 25.85 27.50
C SER A 61 -1.11 24.33 27.62
N GLY A 62 -0.69 23.63 26.56
CA GLY A 62 -0.61 22.17 26.52
C GLY A 62 -1.87 21.44 26.04
N ALA A 63 -2.98 22.14 25.76
CA ALA A 63 -4.12 21.52 25.09
C ALA A 63 -3.78 21.17 23.62
N PRO A 64 -4.37 20.10 23.06
CA PRO A 64 -4.20 19.78 21.64
C PRO A 64 -4.70 20.93 20.75
N VAL A 65 -3.95 21.26 19.70
CA VAL A 65 -4.43 22.22 18.69
C VAL A 65 -5.62 21.59 17.95
N THR A 66 -6.79 22.22 18.05
CA THR A 66 -8.01 21.90 17.29
C THR A 66 -8.01 22.61 15.93
N CYS A 67 -8.72 22.07 14.93
CA CYS A 67 -8.87 22.69 13.60
C CYS A 67 -10.34 22.66 13.15
N GLU A 68 -11.23 22.99 14.07
CA GLU A 68 -12.66 22.99 13.81
C GLU A 68 -13.03 24.06 12.78
N THR A 69 -14.00 23.77 11.93
CA THR A 69 -14.35 24.65 10.79
C THR A 69 -14.86 26.01 11.26
N ASN A 70 -15.49 26.09 12.44
CA ASN A 70 -15.96 27.32 13.04
C ASN A 70 -14.83 28.21 13.60
N GLU A 71 -13.58 27.74 13.62
CA GLU A 71 -12.42 28.52 14.05
C GLU A 71 -11.84 29.38 12.93
N TYR A 72 -12.32 29.28 11.69
CA TYR A 72 -11.76 29.99 10.53
C TYR A 72 -12.85 30.75 9.76
N ALA A 73 -12.47 31.84 9.09
CA ALA A 73 -13.38 32.57 8.22
C ALA A 73 -13.82 31.69 7.03
N ALA A 74 -15.01 31.94 6.48
CA ALA A 74 -15.51 31.18 5.33
C ALA A 74 -14.59 31.31 4.10
N GLU A 75 -14.01 32.49 3.90
CA GLU A 75 -13.01 32.76 2.86
C GLU A 75 -11.71 31.97 3.05
N ASP A 76 -11.25 31.81 4.30
CA ASP A 76 -10.08 31.01 4.65
C ASP A 76 -10.33 29.52 4.40
N ILE A 77 -11.52 29.02 4.74
CA ILE A 77 -11.92 27.64 4.44
C ILE A 77 -12.01 27.42 2.93
N ALA A 78 -12.53 28.39 2.17
CA ALA A 78 -12.55 28.32 0.71
C ALA A 78 -11.13 28.29 0.13
N ALA A 79 -10.22 29.16 0.62
CA ALA A 79 -8.82 29.16 0.21
C ALA A 79 -8.12 27.84 0.55
N LEU A 80 -8.39 27.27 1.73
CA LEU A 80 -7.87 25.96 2.14
C LEU A 80 -8.37 24.84 1.23
N ASN A 81 -9.67 24.78 0.95
CA ASN A 81 -10.26 23.76 0.08
C ASN A 81 -9.74 23.85 -1.36
N ASN A 82 -9.39 25.06 -1.81
CA ASN A 82 -8.78 25.30 -3.12
C ASN A 82 -7.25 25.13 -3.13
N SER A 83 -6.63 24.80 -2.00
CA SER A 83 -5.19 24.62 -1.93
C SER A 83 -4.75 23.35 -2.66
N TYR A 84 -3.48 23.30 -3.06
CA TYR A 84 -2.91 22.14 -3.72
C TYR A 84 -3.09 20.85 -2.91
N LEU A 85 -2.86 20.88 -1.59
CA LEU A 85 -2.99 19.69 -0.77
C LEU A 85 -4.45 19.21 -0.70
N TYR A 86 -5.42 20.11 -0.53
CA TYR A 86 -6.84 19.73 -0.40
C TYR A 86 -7.46 19.26 -1.72
N THR A 87 -7.05 19.86 -2.83
CA THR A 87 -7.51 19.48 -4.18
C THR A 87 -6.91 18.15 -4.66
N ASN A 88 -5.78 17.71 -4.09
CA ASN A 88 -5.09 16.48 -4.51
C ASN A 88 -4.96 15.40 -3.43
N LYS A 89 -5.54 15.59 -2.24
CA LYS A 89 -5.46 14.61 -1.13
C LYS A 89 -6.03 13.24 -1.49
N ASP A 90 -6.93 13.17 -2.46
CA ASP A 90 -7.50 11.92 -2.96
C ASP A 90 -6.51 11.06 -3.75
N LEU A 91 -5.38 11.64 -4.20
CA LEU A 91 -4.26 10.92 -4.77
C LEU A 91 -3.28 10.40 -3.70
N MET A 92 -3.46 10.76 -2.43
CA MET A 92 -2.43 10.58 -1.40
C MET A 92 -2.94 9.78 -0.19
N LYS A 93 -2.03 9.03 0.44
CA LYS A 93 -2.25 8.42 1.78
C LYS A 93 -1.44 9.10 2.87
N GLU A 94 -0.36 9.75 2.47
CA GLU A 94 0.67 10.26 3.36
C GLU A 94 1.39 11.44 2.71
N VAL A 95 1.89 12.35 3.54
CA VAL A 95 2.75 13.48 3.14
C VAL A 95 3.96 13.58 4.05
N MET A 96 5.03 14.21 3.53
CA MET A 96 6.33 14.21 4.18
C MET A 96 6.82 15.63 4.47
N PRO A 97 6.50 16.21 5.63
CA PRO A 97 7.13 17.44 6.09
C PRO A 97 8.66 17.32 6.14
N PHE A 98 9.39 18.07 5.29
CA PHE A 98 10.86 18.03 5.22
C PHE A 98 11.45 19.08 6.17
N TRP A 99 11.37 18.80 7.48
CA TRP A 99 11.48 19.80 8.56
C TRP A 99 12.49 19.46 9.66
N TYR A 100 13.18 18.32 9.60
CA TYR A 100 14.07 17.91 10.68
C TYR A 100 15.46 17.56 10.19
N THR A 101 16.47 17.87 11.00
CA THR A 101 17.87 17.53 10.76
C THR A 101 18.48 16.90 12.02
N LEU A 102 19.06 15.70 11.92
CA LEU A 102 19.87 15.11 12.99
C LEU A 102 21.21 15.87 13.11
N LYS A 103 21.45 16.52 14.25
CA LYS A 103 22.69 17.29 14.52
C LYS A 103 23.68 16.54 15.40
N SER A 104 23.19 15.73 16.34
CA SER A 104 23.98 14.85 17.21
C SER A 104 23.09 13.70 17.69
N PRO A 105 23.63 12.70 18.41
CA PRO A 105 22.84 11.56 18.90
C PRO A 105 21.63 11.93 19.76
N THR A 106 21.66 13.10 20.40
CA THR A 106 20.62 13.58 21.33
C THR A 106 19.90 14.83 20.84
N LEU A 107 20.27 15.38 19.68
CA LEU A 107 19.73 16.65 19.16
C LEU A 107 19.24 16.50 17.73
N ILE A 108 17.93 16.66 17.56
CA ILE A 108 17.28 16.89 16.26
C ILE A 108 16.89 18.36 16.19
N ARG A 109 17.38 19.06 15.17
CA ARG A 109 16.98 20.44 14.88
C ARG A 109 15.65 20.43 14.13
N ASN A 110 14.73 21.29 14.56
CA ASN A 110 13.51 21.60 13.83
C ASN A 110 13.77 22.77 12.85
N ASP A 111 13.90 22.44 11.56
CA ASP A 111 14.14 23.39 10.48
C ASP A 111 12.94 24.27 10.18
N TYR A 112 11.72 23.80 10.47
CA TYR A 112 10.52 24.62 10.35
C TYR A 112 10.57 25.80 11.33
N VAL A 113 10.89 25.53 12.60
CA VAL A 113 11.02 26.58 13.62
C VAL A 113 12.21 27.49 13.28
N THR A 114 13.35 26.90 12.92
CA THR A 114 14.58 27.67 12.59
C THR A 114 14.38 28.57 11.38
N GLY A 115 13.70 28.07 10.34
CA GLY A 115 13.42 28.82 9.11
C GLY A 115 12.34 29.88 9.25
N ASN A 116 11.63 29.90 10.39
CA ASN A 116 10.57 30.85 10.72
C ASN A 116 9.68 31.23 9.52
N PRO A 117 8.82 30.31 9.03
CA PRO A 117 7.91 30.61 7.92
C PRO A 117 6.87 31.69 8.29
N SER A 118 6.91 32.27 9.50
CA SER A 118 5.93 33.22 10.03
C SER A 118 4.55 32.59 10.23
N TRP A 119 4.53 31.29 10.50
CA TRP A 119 3.35 30.49 10.76
C TRP A 119 3.68 29.39 11.77
N PRO A 120 2.82 29.09 12.77
CA PRO A 120 3.11 28.04 13.72
C PRO A 120 3.10 26.63 13.10
N MET A 121 4.07 25.81 13.49
CA MET A 121 4.15 24.41 13.04
C MET A 121 2.90 23.63 13.44
N ALA A 122 2.41 23.84 14.67
CA ALA A 122 1.25 23.13 15.19
C ALA A 122 -0.02 23.41 14.38
N ASP A 123 -0.22 24.65 13.93
CA ASP A 123 -1.34 25.02 13.06
C ASP A 123 -1.21 24.35 11.69
N THR A 124 0.00 24.32 11.12
CA THR A 124 0.24 23.59 9.85
C THR A 124 -0.09 22.11 9.98
N LEU A 125 0.43 21.46 11.02
CA LEU A 125 0.19 20.03 11.27
C LEU A 125 -1.28 19.75 11.48
N CYS A 126 -1.99 20.63 12.18
CA CYS A 126 -3.41 20.49 12.41
C CYS A 126 -4.22 20.59 11.10
N LEU A 127 -3.91 21.54 10.22
CA LEU A 127 -4.54 21.65 8.89
C LEU A 127 -4.19 20.47 7.97
N MET A 128 -2.98 19.94 8.07
CA MET A 128 -2.60 18.70 7.37
C MET A 128 -3.39 17.50 7.89
N ARG A 129 -3.55 17.32 9.21
CA ARG A 129 -4.32 16.22 9.80
C ARG A 129 -5.78 16.21 9.35
N LYS A 130 -6.39 17.38 9.17
CA LYS A 130 -7.78 17.53 8.68
C LYS A 130 -7.99 16.96 7.27
N THR A 131 -6.92 16.74 6.51
CA THR A 131 -7.01 16.04 5.21
C THR A 131 -7.25 14.53 5.35
N GLY A 132 -7.00 13.95 6.52
CA GLY A 132 -6.99 12.49 6.74
C GLY A 132 -5.70 11.80 6.28
N LEU A 133 -4.72 12.56 5.79
CA LEU A 133 -3.42 12.02 5.37
C LEU A 133 -2.54 11.70 6.58
N LYS A 134 -1.77 10.62 6.47
CA LYS A 134 -0.69 10.33 7.42
C LYS A 134 0.42 11.36 7.29
N ILE A 135 0.99 11.77 8.41
CA ILE A 135 2.10 12.71 8.47
C ILE A 135 3.36 11.95 8.87
N ILE A 136 4.26 11.78 7.90
CA ILE A 136 5.53 11.06 8.05
C ILE A 136 6.66 12.07 7.75
N PRO A 137 7.09 12.89 8.72
CA PRO A 137 8.12 13.88 8.46
C PRO A 137 9.43 13.23 8.01
N THR A 138 10.16 13.93 7.15
CA THR A 138 11.50 13.56 6.72
C THR A 138 12.54 14.22 7.63
N MET A 139 13.53 13.43 8.02
CA MET A 139 14.68 13.86 8.77
C MET A 139 15.96 13.62 7.95
N THR A 140 16.71 14.68 7.69
CA THR A 140 18.04 14.62 7.08
C THR A 140 19.11 14.40 8.13
N ASP A 141 20.32 14.02 7.70
CA ASP A 141 21.51 14.15 8.53
C ASP A 141 22.23 15.48 8.24
N GLY A 142 22.63 16.18 9.31
CA GLY A 142 23.35 17.45 9.22
C GLY A 142 24.71 17.37 9.89
N THR A 143 25.38 16.23 9.75
CA THR A 143 26.67 15.95 10.39
C THR A 143 27.83 16.21 9.43
N ASN A 144 29.04 16.42 9.98
CA ASN A 144 30.24 16.54 9.14
C ASN A 144 30.65 15.16 8.60
N GLU A 145 31.59 15.16 7.64
CA GLU A 145 32.18 13.94 7.08
C GLU A 145 32.56 12.93 8.18
N MET A 146 32.21 11.66 7.97
CA MET A 146 32.42 10.49 8.83
C MET A 146 31.72 10.52 10.21
N VAL A 147 31.05 11.61 10.59
CA VAL A 147 30.46 11.72 11.93
C VAL A 147 29.25 10.79 12.08
N LEU A 148 28.29 10.83 11.14
CA LEU A 148 27.15 9.90 11.16
C LEU A 148 27.62 8.44 11.10
N ALA A 149 28.55 8.10 10.19
CA ALA A 149 29.11 6.76 10.10
C ALA A 149 29.75 6.31 11.43
N GLY A 150 30.47 7.21 12.10
CA GLY A 150 31.06 6.98 13.42
C GLY A 150 30.03 6.77 14.53
N TYR A 151 28.87 7.44 14.47
CA TYR A 151 27.75 7.19 15.37
C TYR A 151 27.13 5.82 15.13
N LEU A 152 26.87 5.46 13.86
CA LEU A 152 26.25 4.19 13.52
C LEU A 152 27.13 2.98 13.90
N ALA A 153 28.46 3.15 13.93
CA ALA A 153 29.40 2.10 14.32
C ALA A 153 29.29 1.67 15.80
N LYS A 154 28.65 2.46 16.66
CA LYS A 154 28.59 2.24 18.11
C LYS A 154 27.17 1.86 18.55
N PRO A 155 26.93 0.63 19.06
CA PRO A 155 25.59 0.18 19.46
C PRO A 155 24.88 1.10 20.44
N GLU A 156 25.60 1.62 21.44
CA GLU A 156 25.08 2.54 22.45
C GLU A 156 24.65 3.90 21.85
N ILE A 157 25.37 4.37 20.83
CA ILE A 157 25.03 5.62 20.15
C ILE A 157 23.86 5.41 19.18
N ARG A 158 23.79 4.28 18.48
CA ARG A 158 22.60 3.92 17.69
C ARG A 158 21.35 3.88 18.56
N ALA A 159 21.41 3.21 19.71
CA ALA A 159 20.28 3.15 20.64
C ALA A 159 19.85 4.55 21.12
N THR A 160 20.80 5.45 21.33
CA THR A 160 20.52 6.86 21.67
C THR A 160 19.80 7.58 20.53
N ILE A 161 20.30 7.49 19.30
CA ILE A 161 19.68 8.09 18.11
C ILE A 161 18.26 7.54 17.91
N VAL A 162 18.10 6.21 18.01
CA VAL A 162 16.78 5.54 17.91
C VAL A 162 15.81 6.13 18.91
N LYS A 163 16.22 6.26 20.18
CA LYS A 163 15.37 6.86 21.21
C LYS A 163 15.00 8.30 20.86
N THR A 164 15.95 9.13 20.45
CA THR A 164 15.70 10.53 20.10
C THR A 164 14.72 10.68 18.93
N ILE A 165 14.79 9.79 17.93
CA ILE A 165 13.84 9.77 16.80
C ILE A 165 12.45 9.33 17.27
N VAL A 166 12.36 8.25 18.06
CA VAL A 166 11.08 7.74 18.57
C VAL A 166 10.40 8.77 19.47
N ASP A 167 11.15 9.46 20.33
CA ASP A 167 10.64 10.56 21.15
C ASP A 167 10.07 11.68 20.27
N LEU A 168 10.78 12.09 19.21
CA LEU A 168 10.27 13.09 18.25
C LEU A 168 8.93 12.67 17.63
N VAL A 169 8.84 11.43 17.14
CA VAL A 169 7.63 10.86 16.52
C VAL A 169 6.47 10.86 17.50
N ASN A 170 6.71 10.43 18.74
CA ASN A 170 5.68 10.33 19.77
C ASN A 170 5.23 11.68 20.30
N THR A 171 6.17 12.59 20.63
CA THR A 171 5.87 13.94 21.14
C THR A 171 5.00 14.73 20.18
N ASN A 172 5.23 14.61 18.87
CA ASN A 172 4.45 15.34 17.88
C ASN A 172 3.25 14.56 17.36
N GLY A 173 3.07 13.29 17.75
CA GLY A 173 2.00 12.44 17.24
C GLY A 173 2.08 12.24 15.72
N PHE A 174 3.28 11.98 15.19
CA PHE A 174 3.48 11.62 13.79
C PHE A 174 3.11 10.16 13.53
N ASP A 175 2.77 9.83 12.30
CA ASP A 175 2.42 8.46 11.88
C ASP A 175 3.67 7.61 11.61
N GLY A 176 4.84 8.24 11.55
CA GLY A 176 6.12 7.60 11.27
C GLY A 176 7.25 8.60 11.12
N ILE A 177 8.35 8.14 10.57
CA ILE A 177 9.49 8.97 10.17
C ILE A 177 10.02 8.49 8.82
N ASP A 178 10.45 9.41 7.98
CA ASP A 178 11.23 9.16 6.77
C ASP A 178 12.69 9.57 7.02
N LEU A 179 13.62 8.63 6.82
CA LEU A 179 15.05 8.90 6.97
C LEU A 179 15.66 9.24 5.62
N ASP A 180 16.16 10.46 5.50
CA ASP A 180 16.88 10.98 4.34
C ASP A 180 18.34 11.25 4.70
N PHE A 181 19.03 10.18 5.10
CA PHE A 181 20.43 10.26 5.51
C PHE A 181 21.31 10.11 4.26
N GLU A 182 21.94 11.20 3.88
CA GLU A 182 22.68 11.40 2.63
C GLU A 182 24.18 11.64 2.89
N GLY A 183 24.59 12.03 4.10
CA GLY A 183 25.98 12.35 4.43
C GLY A 183 26.96 11.23 4.08
N PHE A 184 26.66 9.99 4.47
CA PHE A 184 27.53 8.85 4.14
C PHE A 184 27.57 8.51 2.64
N ALA A 185 26.62 9.02 1.84
CA ALA A 185 26.50 8.77 0.42
C ALA A 185 27.17 9.86 -0.43
N PHE A 186 27.12 11.11 0.01
CA PHE A 186 27.56 12.27 -0.77
C PHE A 186 28.66 13.11 -0.13
N VAL A 187 28.86 13.01 1.18
CA VAL A 187 29.91 13.73 1.92
C VAL A 187 31.08 12.78 2.18
N ASP A 188 30.82 11.56 2.65
CA ASP A 188 31.85 10.55 2.90
C ASP A 188 32.35 9.92 1.59
N SER A 189 33.61 9.46 1.60
CA SER A 189 34.16 8.65 0.49
C SER A 189 33.42 7.32 0.33
N ASN A 190 33.14 6.92 -0.92
CA ASN A 190 32.53 5.63 -1.24
C ASN A 190 33.35 4.40 -0.79
N THR A 191 34.65 4.58 -0.51
CA THR A 191 35.53 3.53 0.04
C THR A 191 35.13 3.13 1.47
N THR A 192 34.33 3.95 2.15
CA THR A 192 33.85 3.69 3.51
C THR A 192 32.58 2.84 3.55
N TRP A 193 31.85 2.75 2.43
CA TRP A 193 30.52 2.14 2.36
C TRP A 193 30.49 0.69 2.83
N ALA A 194 31.53 -0.10 2.57
CA ALA A 194 31.63 -1.49 3.04
C ALA A 194 31.63 -1.61 4.57
N LYS A 195 32.11 -0.58 5.29
CA LYS A 195 32.10 -0.52 6.76
C LYS A 195 30.82 0.14 7.29
N THR A 196 30.27 1.12 6.56
CA THR A 196 29.07 1.85 6.98
C THR A 196 27.79 1.04 6.78
N ALA A 197 27.68 0.28 5.68
CA ALA A 197 26.45 -0.43 5.32
C ALA A 197 25.96 -1.43 6.40
N PRO A 198 26.81 -2.27 7.03
CA PRO A 198 26.34 -3.15 8.12
C PRO A 198 25.82 -2.37 9.33
N ASN A 199 26.41 -1.22 9.64
CA ASN A 199 26.00 -0.37 10.75
C ASN A 199 24.67 0.36 10.45
N TRP A 200 24.47 0.77 9.20
CA TRP A 200 23.19 1.28 8.71
C TRP A 200 22.08 0.22 8.84
N VAL A 201 22.35 -1.04 8.45
CA VAL A 201 21.39 -2.14 8.59
C VAL A 201 21.00 -2.38 10.06
N LEU A 202 21.98 -2.38 10.98
CA LEU A 202 21.71 -2.52 12.41
C LEU A 202 20.83 -1.38 12.93
N PHE A 203 21.17 -0.14 12.57
CA PHE A 203 20.38 1.04 12.94
C PHE A 203 18.94 0.96 12.46
N ILE A 204 18.71 0.61 11.18
CA ILE A 204 17.36 0.47 10.62
C ILE A 204 16.56 -0.63 11.31
N LYS A 205 17.19 -1.77 11.64
CA LYS A 205 16.53 -2.85 12.39
C LYS A 205 16.13 -2.41 13.80
N GLU A 206 17.04 -1.75 14.52
CA GLU A 206 16.80 -1.23 15.87
C GLU A 206 15.68 -0.18 15.87
N LEU A 207 15.69 0.77 14.93
CA LEU A 207 14.65 1.79 14.79
C LEU A 207 13.30 1.19 14.42
N SER A 208 13.28 0.27 13.45
CA SER A 208 12.07 -0.42 12.99
C SER A 208 11.35 -1.13 14.13
N ALA A 209 12.09 -1.84 14.99
CA ALA A 209 11.52 -2.55 16.12
C ALA A 209 10.79 -1.60 17.09
N GLN A 210 11.37 -0.44 17.39
CA GLN A 210 10.79 0.56 18.29
C GLN A 210 9.59 1.30 17.65
N LEU A 211 9.64 1.60 16.36
CA LEU A 211 8.51 2.24 15.67
C LEU A 211 7.32 1.29 15.55
N ARG A 212 7.56 0.02 15.22
CA ARG A 212 6.49 -1.00 15.09
C ARG A 212 5.79 -1.30 16.40
N SER A 213 6.49 -1.28 17.54
CA SER A 213 5.85 -1.45 18.85
C SER A 213 4.84 -0.33 19.17
N SER A 214 5.01 0.83 18.54
CA SER A 214 4.11 1.99 18.65
C SER A 214 3.22 2.19 17.40
N GLN A 215 3.11 1.16 16.55
CA GLN A 215 2.34 1.18 15.29
C GLN A 215 2.71 2.33 14.33
N LYS A 216 4.00 2.72 14.32
CA LYS A 216 4.54 3.79 13.47
C LYS A 216 5.25 3.23 12.23
N ILE A 217 5.26 4.05 11.18
CA ILE A 217 5.87 3.74 9.88
C ILE A 217 7.35 4.15 9.87
N LEU A 218 8.20 3.30 9.30
CA LEU A 218 9.57 3.65 8.93
C LEU A 218 9.72 3.72 7.41
N SER A 219 10.02 4.91 6.91
CA SER A 219 10.38 5.16 5.52
C SER A 219 11.86 5.49 5.39
N VAL A 220 12.45 5.16 4.26
CA VAL A 220 13.83 5.55 3.92
C VAL A 220 13.84 6.15 2.53
N SER A 221 14.44 7.32 2.41
CA SER A 221 14.76 8.01 1.16
C SER A 221 16.21 7.73 0.79
N THR A 222 16.44 7.26 -0.44
CA THR A 222 17.79 6.91 -0.90
C THR A 222 18.01 7.31 -2.36
N PRO A 223 19.25 7.59 -2.78
CA PRO A 223 19.65 7.58 -4.18
C PRO A 223 19.38 6.21 -4.82
N TYR A 224 19.51 6.15 -6.14
CA TYR A 224 19.36 4.90 -6.89
C TYR A 224 20.38 3.82 -6.46
N ALA A 225 19.93 2.57 -6.45
CA ALA A 225 20.80 1.41 -6.39
C ALA A 225 20.45 0.43 -7.52
N PHE A 226 21.43 -0.36 -7.93
CA PHE A 226 21.26 -1.45 -8.87
C PHE A 226 21.66 -2.77 -8.23
N ASN A 227 21.38 -3.87 -8.93
CA ASN A 227 21.77 -5.20 -8.47
C ASN A 227 23.29 -5.25 -8.19
N PRO A 228 23.73 -5.51 -6.95
CA PRO A 228 25.16 -5.52 -6.58
C PRO A 228 25.99 -6.59 -7.31
N SER A 229 25.34 -7.60 -7.88
CA SER A 229 25.96 -8.62 -8.74
C SER A 229 26.31 -8.10 -10.13
N GLU A 230 25.74 -6.98 -10.56
CA GLU A 230 26.08 -6.33 -11.82
C GLU A 230 27.33 -5.44 -11.68
N ARG A 231 27.92 -5.08 -12.82
CA ARG A 231 29.09 -4.19 -12.88
C ARG A 231 28.79 -2.80 -12.32
N GLN A 232 27.60 -2.25 -12.59
CA GLN A 232 27.18 -0.93 -12.11
C GLN A 232 26.26 -1.13 -10.90
N LYS A 233 26.70 -0.68 -9.72
CA LYS A 233 26.03 -1.01 -8.45
C LYS A 233 25.19 0.12 -7.84
N GLY A 234 25.48 1.38 -8.18
CA GLY A 234 24.83 2.54 -7.54
C GLY A 234 25.27 2.72 -6.08
N TYR A 235 24.37 3.21 -5.23
CA TYR A 235 24.68 3.56 -3.83
C TYR A 235 24.50 2.36 -2.87
N THR A 236 25.48 1.46 -2.86
CA THR A 236 25.39 0.18 -2.10
C THR A 236 25.37 0.35 -0.58
N VAL A 237 25.73 1.53 -0.06
CA VAL A 237 25.75 1.84 1.38
C VAL A 237 24.38 1.67 2.06
N TYR A 238 23.28 1.84 1.31
CA TYR A 238 21.93 1.74 1.84
C TYR A 238 21.41 0.31 2.02
N ALA A 239 22.13 -0.70 1.51
CA ALA A 239 21.87 -2.13 1.76
C ALA A 239 20.37 -2.53 1.65
N TRP A 240 19.74 -2.19 0.51
CA TRP A 240 18.29 -2.33 0.33
C TRP A 240 17.76 -3.73 0.65
N ALA A 241 18.49 -4.79 0.28
CA ALA A 241 18.06 -6.16 0.49
C ALA A 241 18.04 -6.52 1.98
N GLU A 242 19.02 -6.03 2.73
CA GLU A 242 19.21 -6.30 4.15
C GLU A 242 18.23 -5.52 5.04
N ILE A 243 17.71 -4.38 4.56
CA ILE A 243 16.73 -3.55 5.26
C ILE A 243 15.28 -3.76 4.79
N ALA A 244 15.05 -4.50 3.70
CA ALA A 244 13.75 -4.67 3.05
C ALA A 244 12.62 -5.13 4.01
N SER A 245 12.94 -5.97 4.99
CA SER A 245 11.97 -6.47 5.99
C SER A 245 11.76 -5.52 7.17
N SER A 246 12.63 -4.51 7.33
CA SER A 246 12.61 -3.55 8.43
C SER A 246 11.97 -2.21 8.06
N ILE A 247 11.89 -1.87 6.77
CA ILE A 247 11.24 -0.64 6.30
C ILE A 247 9.83 -0.91 5.78
N ASP A 248 8.98 0.11 5.81
CA ASP A 248 7.62 0.08 5.25
C ASP A 248 7.56 0.77 3.88
N ARG A 249 8.52 1.66 3.61
CA ARG A 249 8.64 2.43 2.36
C ARG A 249 10.11 2.58 1.98
N LEU A 250 10.40 2.39 0.70
CA LEU A 250 11.63 2.82 0.04
C LEU A 250 11.27 3.90 -0.97
N ARG A 251 11.79 5.11 -0.77
CA ARG A 251 11.59 6.25 -1.67
C ARG A 251 12.86 6.50 -2.44
N ILE A 252 12.84 6.22 -3.73
CA ILE A 252 14.05 6.26 -4.55
C ILE A 252 14.12 7.63 -5.20
N MET A 253 15.20 8.35 -4.94
CA MET A 253 15.51 9.63 -5.60
C MET A 253 15.96 9.38 -7.04
N THR A 254 15.00 9.02 -7.90
CA THR A 254 15.20 8.80 -9.34
C THR A 254 15.26 10.12 -10.12
N TYR A 255 16.07 11.04 -9.60
CA TYR A 255 16.39 12.35 -10.15
C TYR A 255 17.83 12.69 -9.79
N ASP A 256 18.31 13.87 -10.19
CA ASP A 256 19.72 14.29 -10.05
C ASP A 256 20.74 13.35 -10.73
N TYR A 257 20.35 12.72 -11.83
CA TYR A 257 21.26 12.01 -12.73
C TYR A 257 22.30 12.97 -13.34
N SER A 258 21.83 14.14 -13.78
CA SER A 258 22.66 15.22 -14.30
C SER A 258 22.64 16.40 -13.32
N VAL A 259 23.78 16.67 -12.69
CA VAL A 259 23.95 17.84 -11.78
C VAL A 259 25.06 18.76 -12.31
N ALA A 260 26.28 18.24 -12.42
CA ALA A 260 27.44 19.03 -12.86
C ALA A 260 27.51 19.22 -14.38
N LYS A 261 27.03 18.25 -15.16
CA LYS A 261 27.04 18.27 -16.62
C LYS A 261 25.61 18.39 -17.16
N PRO A 262 25.39 19.09 -18.30
CA PRO A 262 24.08 19.16 -18.93
C PRO A 262 23.56 17.78 -19.31
N GLY A 263 22.29 17.52 -19.04
CA GLY A 263 21.63 16.26 -19.39
C GLY A 263 20.31 16.06 -18.65
N PRO A 264 19.63 14.92 -18.92
CA PRO A 264 18.35 14.60 -18.29
C PRO A 264 18.47 14.51 -16.77
N ILE A 265 17.41 14.90 -16.08
CA ILE A 265 17.27 14.90 -14.63
C ILE A 265 17.19 13.48 -14.08
N GLY A 266 16.50 12.57 -14.75
CA GLY A 266 16.34 11.18 -14.35
C GLY A 266 15.88 10.32 -15.54
N PRO A 267 16.77 9.97 -16.48
CA PRO A 267 16.39 9.29 -17.71
C PRO A 267 15.67 7.96 -17.45
N ILE A 268 14.58 7.71 -18.20
CA ILE A 268 13.59 6.66 -17.88
C ILE A 268 14.18 5.25 -17.80
N ALA A 269 15.15 4.90 -18.65
CA ALA A 269 15.78 3.57 -18.61
C ALA A 269 16.62 3.36 -17.35
N TRP A 270 17.28 4.41 -16.84
CA TRP A 270 18.02 4.38 -15.58
C TRP A 270 17.07 4.27 -14.38
N THR A 271 15.97 5.02 -14.42
CA THR A 271 14.87 4.96 -13.46
C THR A 271 14.24 3.58 -13.40
N GLU A 272 13.88 2.99 -14.54
CA GLU A 272 13.26 1.67 -14.59
C GLU A 272 14.22 0.58 -14.10
N LYS A 273 15.52 0.67 -14.44
CA LYS A 273 16.53 -0.29 -13.96
C LYS A 273 16.62 -0.32 -12.43
N THR A 274 16.57 0.82 -11.76
CA THR A 274 16.63 0.84 -10.28
C THR A 274 15.35 0.29 -9.66
N LEU A 275 14.19 0.55 -10.27
CA LEU A 275 12.91 -0.03 -9.86
C LEU A 275 12.90 -1.56 -9.99
N GLN A 276 13.41 -2.09 -11.11
CA GLN A 276 13.53 -3.53 -11.33
C GLN A 276 14.36 -4.21 -10.24
N TYR A 277 15.45 -3.58 -9.81
CA TYR A 277 16.22 -4.09 -8.68
C TYR A 277 15.40 -4.04 -7.39
N ALA A 278 14.80 -2.90 -7.04
CA ALA A 278 14.03 -2.75 -5.81
C ALA A 278 12.89 -3.79 -5.71
N VAL A 279 12.07 -3.95 -6.76
CA VAL A 279 10.95 -4.92 -6.74
C VAL A 279 11.39 -6.38 -6.75
N SER A 280 12.66 -6.68 -7.09
CA SER A 280 13.21 -8.03 -7.00
C SER A 280 13.58 -8.45 -5.57
N ILE A 281 13.77 -7.49 -4.66
CA ILE A 281 14.25 -7.73 -3.29
C ILE A 281 13.23 -7.34 -2.20
N MET A 282 12.17 -6.62 -2.55
CA MET A 282 11.09 -6.26 -1.62
C MET A 282 9.74 -6.17 -2.34
N PRO A 283 8.61 -6.29 -1.61
CA PRO A 283 7.29 -6.11 -2.21
C PRO A 283 7.20 -4.76 -2.94
N ALA A 284 6.66 -4.77 -4.16
CA ALA A 284 6.54 -3.56 -4.99
C ALA A 284 5.73 -2.46 -4.30
N SER A 285 4.74 -2.84 -3.49
CA SER A 285 3.94 -1.94 -2.64
C SER A 285 4.76 -1.10 -1.64
N LYS A 286 6.02 -1.44 -1.36
CA LYS A 286 6.94 -0.63 -0.55
C LYS A 286 7.72 0.40 -1.36
N VAL A 287 7.82 0.24 -2.68
CA VAL A 287 8.72 1.02 -3.53
C VAL A 287 8.00 2.25 -4.09
N PHE A 288 8.64 3.42 -3.98
CA PHE A 288 8.14 4.68 -4.50
C PHE A 288 9.16 5.29 -5.49
N ILE A 289 8.71 5.54 -6.71
CA ILE A 289 9.49 6.23 -7.75
C ILE A 289 9.57 7.73 -7.44
N GLY A 290 10.75 8.33 -7.56
CA GLY A 290 10.96 9.77 -7.35
C GLY A 290 10.53 10.60 -8.57
N LEU A 291 9.78 11.67 -8.32
CA LEU A 291 9.41 12.67 -9.33
C LEU A 291 10.01 14.04 -8.96
N PRO A 292 10.87 14.65 -9.79
CA PRO A 292 11.35 16.01 -9.60
C PRO A 292 10.33 17.04 -10.09
N GLY A 293 9.90 17.93 -9.20
CA GLY A 293 9.14 19.16 -9.47
C GLY A 293 10.03 20.34 -9.89
N TYR A 294 11.24 20.06 -10.39
CA TYR A 294 12.18 21.08 -10.85
C TYR A 294 12.88 20.66 -12.16
N GLY A 295 13.43 21.65 -12.85
CA GLY A 295 14.35 21.49 -13.97
C GLY A 295 15.69 22.15 -13.68
N ARG A 296 16.68 21.87 -14.53
CA ARG A 296 18.03 22.44 -14.45
C ARG A 296 18.42 23.10 -15.77
N ASP A 297 19.19 24.18 -15.67
CA ASP A 297 19.65 24.99 -16.80
C ASP A 297 21.15 25.27 -16.67
N TRP A 298 21.92 24.75 -17.63
CA TRP A 298 23.38 24.82 -17.65
C TRP A 298 23.90 25.81 -18.68
N ILE A 299 25.03 26.43 -18.36
CA ILE A 299 25.85 27.15 -19.33
C ILE A 299 26.71 26.11 -20.07
N THR A 300 26.55 26.06 -21.40
CA THR A 300 27.24 25.09 -22.27
C THR A 300 28.36 25.72 -23.09
N ALA A 301 28.27 27.02 -23.38
CA ALA A 301 29.36 27.79 -23.98
C ALA A 301 29.25 29.27 -23.62
N VAL A 302 30.39 29.96 -23.61
CA VAL A 302 30.46 31.42 -23.52
C VAL A 302 31.40 31.90 -24.62
N THR A 303 30.93 32.81 -25.46
CA THR A 303 31.70 33.37 -26.58
C THR A 303 31.72 34.89 -26.45
N GLY A 304 32.90 35.51 -26.62
CA GLY A 304 33.12 36.94 -26.41
C GLY A 304 33.45 37.27 -24.95
N THR A 305 33.42 38.57 -24.61
CA THR A 305 33.74 39.08 -23.27
C THR A 305 32.49 39.71 -22.67
N CYS A 306 31.99 39.15 -21.56
CA CYS A 306 30.76 39.65 -20.97
C CYS A 306 30.97 41.04 -20.34
N PRO A 307 30.01 41.97 -20.50
CA PRO A 307 30.07 43.28 -19.87
C PRO A 307 29.95 43.17 -18.34
N THR A 308 30.37 44.21 -17.62
CA THR A 308 30.25 44.27 -16.14
C THR A 308 28.80 44.28 -15.66
N SER A 309 27.85 44.62 -16.54
CA SER A 309 26.41 44.56 -16.29
C SER A 309 25.81 43.17 -16.44
N ALA A 310 26.54 42.19 -16.99
CA ALA A 310 26.06 40.82 -17.11
C ALA A 310 26.01 40.14 -15.72
N PRO A 311 25.11 39.15 -15.51
CA PRO A 311 25.09 38.37 -14.30
C PRO A 311 26.47 37.76 -13.99
N PRO A 312 26.90 37.72 -12.71
CA PRO A 312 28.16 37.09 -12.35
C PRO A 312 28.10 35.57 -12.57
N GLY A 313 29.26 34.93 -12.77
CA GLY A 313 29.37 33.48 -12.82
C GLY A 313 29.00 32.85 -14.17
N LEU A 314 28.99 33.62 -15.26
CA LEU A 314 28.77 33.11 -16.61
C LEU A 314 29.99 32.33 -17.12
N THR A 315 30.11 31.06 -16.72
CA THR A 315 31.19 30.17 -17.14
C THR A 315 30.70 28.74 -17.31
N VAL A 316 31.33 28.00 -18.22
CA VAL A 316 31.06 26.56 -18.41
C VAL A 316 31.51 25.80 -17.17
N GLY A 317 30.68 24.85 -16.72
CA GLY A 317 30.93 24.09 -15.49
C GLY A 317 30.46 24.79 -14.20
N ALA A 318 29.88 26.00 -14.31
CA ALA A 318 29.14 26.59 -13.20
C ALA A 318 27.97 25.68 -12.79
N LYS A 319 27.58 25.75 -11.50
CA LYS A 319 26.41 25.03 -10.99
C LYS A 319 25.16 25.40 -11.80
N ALA A 320 24.42 24.39 -12.26
CA ALA A 320 23.19 24.59 -13.01
C ALA A 320 22.21 25.46 -12.22
N ALA A 321 21.56 26.41 -12.90
CA ALA A 321 20.41 27.09 -12.35
C ALA A 321 19.26 26.10 -12.20
N VAL A 322 18.53 26.17 -11.10
CA VAL A 322 17.35 25.32 -10.85
C VAL A 322 16.11 26.17 -11.03
N PHE A 323 15.11 25.67 -11.75
CA PHE A 323 13.82 26.32 -11.92
C PHE A 323 12.68 25.37 -11.56
N LYS A 324 11.57 25.94 -11.07
CA LYS A 324 10.37 25.15 -10.72
C LYS A 324 9.66 24.70 -11.99
N MET A 325 9.10 23.50 -11.95
CA MET A 325 8.39 22.93 -13.09
C MET A 325 7.15 23.73 -13.50
N ASN A 326 6.41 24.30 -12.55
CA ASN A 326 5.29 25.21 -12.81
C ASN A 326 5.68 26.53 -13.52
N TYR A 327 6.98 26.82 -13.65
CA TYR A 327 7.50 27.96 -14.40
C TYR A 327 8.14 27.55 -15.74
N ALA A 328 8.23 26.25 -16.05
CA ALA A 328 8.96 25.76 -17.22
C ALA A 328 8.45 26.35 -18.54
N ASN A 329 7.13 26.43 -18.74
CA ASN A 329 6.52 27.00 -19.95
C ASN A 329 6.78 28.51 -20.08
N ALA A 330 6.61 29.26 -19.00
CA ALA A 330 6.90 30.70 -18.99
C ALA A 330 8.39 30.96 -19.23
N LYS A 331 9.27 30.14 -18.66
CA LYS A 331 10.71 30.21 -18.89
C LYS A 331 11.06 29.99 -20.36
N ALA A 332 10.56 28.92 -20.97
CA ALA A 332 10.82 28.62 -22.38
C ALA A 332 10.32 29.74 -23.32
N ALA A 333 9.18 30.37 -23.00
CA ALA A 333 8.67 31.53 -23.71
C ALA A 333 9.60 32.76 -23.57
N ILE A 334 10.13 33.02 -22.37
CA ILE A 334 11.13 34.07 -22.13
C ILE A 334 12.42 33.82 -22.90
N ASP A 335 12.85 32.56 -22.96
CA ASP A 335 14.04 32.15 -23.70
C ASP A 335 13.80 32.07 -25.21
N GLN A 336 12.56 32.29 -25.67
CA GLN A 336 12.13 32.30 -27.07
C GLN A 336 12.40 30.98 -27.81
N VAL A 337 12.26 29.84 -27.12
CA VAL A 337 12.48 28.52 -27.70
C VAL A 337 11.30 27.59 -27.37
N LEU A 338 10.89 26.79 -28.34
CA LEU A 338 9.93 25.71 -28.13
C LEU A 338 10.65 24.47 -27.57
N PRO A 339 10.28 23.96 -26.38
CA PRO A 339 10.86 22.74 -25.85
C PRO A 339 10.57 21.52 -26.74
N ILE A 340 11.56 20.65 -26.88
CA ILE A 340 11.42 19.34 -27.52
C ILE A 340 11.36 18.25 -26.46
N PHE A 341 10.71 17.13 -26.80
CA PHE A 341 10.67 15.94 -25.94
C PHE A 341 11.69 14.92 -26.43
N ASP A 342 12.66 14.57 -25.59
CA ASP A 342 13.63 13.52 -25.86
C ASP A 342 13.05 12.16 -25.44
N GLU A 343 12.64 11.38 -26.44
CA GLU A 343 12.02 10.06 -26.28
C GLU A 343 12.92 9.06 -25.53
N LYS A 344 14.24 9.19 -25.65
CA LYS A 344 15.20 8.26 -25.05
C LYS A 344 15.26 8.40 -23.52
N SER A 345 15.23 9.64 -23.04
CA SER A 345 15.25 9.95 -21.62
C SER A 345 13.84 10.12 -21.02
N SER A 346 12.82 10.29 -21.87
CA SER A 346 11.45 10.66 -21.46
C SER A 346 11.43 12.00 -20.73
N GLU A 347 12.12 13.01 -21.28
CA GLU A 347 12.26 14.34 -20.67
C GLU A 347 12.19 15.45 -21.71
N ALA A 348 11.78 16.64 -21.26
CA ALA A 348 11.76 17.84 -22.09
C ALA A 348 13.11 18.56 -22.01
N THR A 349 13.55 19.11 -23.14
CA THR A 349 14.79 19.88 -23.24
C THR A 349 14.69 20.98 -24.28
N TYR A 350 15.51 22.01 -24.11
CA TYR A 350 15.78 22.99 -25.17
C TYR A 350 17.15 23.64 -24.94
N SER A 351 17.70 24.17 -26.02
CA SER A 351 18.91 25.00 -25.99
C SER A 351 18.60 26.39 -26.52
N TYR A 352 19.24 27.40 -25.94
CA TYR A 352 19.04 28.79 -26.28
C TYR A 352 20.33 29.59 -26.08
N VAL A 353 20.38 30.80 -26.62
CA VAL A 353 21.53 31.70 -26.49
C VAL A 353 21.07 33.01 -25.86
N GLN A 354 21.75 33.43 -24.79
CA GLN A 354 21.56 34.75 -24.18
C GLN A 354 22.70 35.67 -24.61
N SER A 355 22.38 36.83 -25.17
CA SER A 355 23.37 37.84 -25.55
C SER A 355 23.37 39.01 -24.56
N PHE A 356 24.56 39.38 -24.08
CA PHE A 356 24.77 40.50 -23.17
C PHE A 356 25.65 41.55 -23.86
N ASN A 357 25.15 42.77 -23.95
CA ASN A 357 25.85 43.93 -24.53
C ASN A 357 26.10 44.97 -23.44
N GLY A 358 27.27 45.60 -23.45
CA GLY A 358 27.59 46.65 -22.48
C GLY A 358 29.05 47.07 -22.53
N LEU A 359 29.58 47.47 -21.37
CA LEU A 359 30.97 47.92 -21.24
C LEU A 359 31.79 46.94 -20.39
N THR A 360 33.06 46.80 -20.72
CA THR A 360 34.08 46.18 -19.86
C THR A 360 34.38 47.06 -18.65
N ALA A 361 35.14 46.54 -17.67
CA ALA A 361 35.60 47.31 -16.51
C ALA A 361 36.40 48.56 -16.91
N ASN A 362 37.05 48.54 -18.07
CA ASN A 362 37.86 49.64 -18.59
C ASN A 362 37.05 50.59 -19.51
N GLY A 363 35.72 50.44 -19.58
CA GLY A 363 34.85 51.30 -20.39
C GLY A 363 34.78 50.96 -21.88
N ALA A 364 35.47 49.91 -22.36
CA ALA A 364 35.38 49.48 -23.76
C ALA A 364 34.07 48.73 -24.04
N ALA A 365 33.42 48.99 -25.18
CA ALA A 365 32.23 48.27 -25.61
C ALA A 365 32.53 46.77 -25.82
N THR A 366 31.64 45.91 -25.33
CA THR A 366 31.80 44.47 -25.42
C THR A 366 30.46 43.75 -25.50
N THR A 367 30.53 42.55 -26.05
CA THR A 367 29.40 41.61 -26.13
C THR A 367 29.87 40.21 -25.78
N CYS A 368 29.01 39.46 -25.09
CA CYS A 368 29.13 38.01 -25.03
C CYS A 368 27.82 37.32 -25.37
N SER A 369 27.94 36.10 -25.86
CA SER A 369 26.83 35.16 -26.04
C SER A 369 27.05 33.94 -25.16
N VAL A 370 26.01 33.57 -24.41
CA VAL A 370 26.01 32.45 -23.47
C VAL A 370 25.04 31.41 -24.00
N SER A 371 25.58 30.28 -24.49
CA SER A 371 24.78 29.13 -24.87
C SER A 371 24.36 28.37 -23.63
N ARG A 372 23.10 27.95 -23.59
CA ARG A 372 22.48 27.30 -22.45
C ARG A 372 21.65 26.11 -22.88
N THR A 373 21.51 25.14 -21.98
CA THR A 373 20.64 23.97 -22.19
C THR A 373 19.85 23.71 -20.94
N ALA A 374 18.53 23.57 -21.07
CA ALA A 374 17.62 23.22 -19.99
C ALA A 374 17.11 21.78 -20.14
N TRP A 375 16.96 21.08 -19.02
CA TRP A 375 16.32 19.75 -18.94
C TRP A 375 15.34 19.71 -17.78
N TYR A 376 14.18 19.08 -18.02
CA TYR A 376 13.11 19.01 -17.04
C TYR A 376 12.07 17.92 -17.41
N GLN A 377 11.18 17.59 -16.47
CA GLN A 377 10.14 16.56 -16.66
C GLN A 377 8.75 17.19 -16.80
N ASN A 378 8.17 17.15 -18.00
CA ASN A 378 6.82 17.68 -18.25
C ASN A 378 5.72 16.66 -17.87
N ASP A 379 4.47 16.98 -18.18
CA ASP A 379 3.29 16.12 -18.00
C ASP A 379 3.43 14.75 -18.68
N ARG A 380 4.01 14.71 -19.88
CA ARG A 380 4.33 13.45 -20.56
C ARG A 380 5.38 12.64 -19.79
N SER A 381 6.46 13.26 -19.33
CA SER A 381 7.47 12.62 -18.48
C SER A 381 6.86 12.03 -17.21
N PHE A 382 5.92 12.73 -16.59
CA PHE A 382 5.18 12.26 -15.41
C PHE A 382 4.29 11.09 -15.77
N THR A 383 3.53 11.17 -16.86
CA THR A 383 2.69 10.06 -17.36
C THR A 383 3.50 8.78 -17.55
N GLU A 384 4.64 8.86 -18.23
CA GLU A 384 5.49 7.69 -18.50
C GLU A 384 6.08 7.07 -17.23
N ARG A 385 6.41 7.89 -16.22
CA ARG A 385 6.86 7.42 -14.89
C ARG A 385 5.73 6.82 -14.06
N MET A 386 4.54 7.39 -14.13
CA MET A 386 3.35 6.82 -13.49
C MET A 386 2.91 5.51 -14.16
N ASN A 387 3.18 5.34 -15.46
CA ASN A 387 2.99 4.05 -16.12
C ASN A 387 3.95 2.97 -15.55
N LEU A 388 5.12 3.33 -15.02
CA LEU A 388 5.96 2.39 -14.26
C LEU A 388 5.33 2.01 -12.92
N VAL A 389 4.65 2.95 -12.22
CA VAL A 389 3.86 2.63 -11.02
C VAL A 389 2.79 1.59 -11.35
N ALA A 390 2.08 1.76 -12.46
CA ALA A 390 1.08 0.80 -12.94
C ALA A 390 1.70 -0.55 -13.34
N LYS A 391 2.79 -0.51 -14.13
CA LYS A 391 3.49 -1.69 -14.68
C LYS A 391 4.05 -2.58 -13.58
N TYR A 392 4.72 -1.99 -12.60
CA TYR A 392 5.39 -2.72 -11.52
C TYR A 392 4.56 -2.83 -10.24
N ARG A 393 3.36 -2.24 -10.21
CA ARG A 393 2.49 -2.19 -9.01
C ARG A 393 3.23 -1.59 -7.81
N LEU A 394 3.92 -0.48 -8.07
CA LEU A 394 4.67 0.23 -7.03
C LEU A 394 3.70 0.78 -5.97
N GLY A 395 4.22 1.03 -4.77
CA GLY A 395 3.48 1.70 -3.70
C GLY A 395 3.00 3.10 -4.09
N GLY A 396 3.72 3.76 -5.01
CA GLY A 396 3.33 5.01 -5.62
C GLY A 396 4.52 5.78 -6.18
N ALA A 397 4.36 7.09 -6.26
CA ALA A 397 5.39 8.06 -6.58
C ALA A 397 5.60 9.04 -5.42
N ALA A 398 6.84 9.47 -5.23
CA ALA A 398 7.24 10.46 -4.24
C ALA A 398 7.75 11.72 -4.95
N LEU A 399 7.03 12.83 -4.81
CA LEU A 399 7.26 14.08 -5.54
C LEU A 399 8.11 15.06 -4.73
N TRP A 400 9.29 15.41 -5.25
CA TRP A 400 10.20 16.43 -4.74
C TRP A 400 10.09 17.73 -5.57
N THR A 401 9.35 18.75 -5.15
CA THR A 401 8.49 18.81 -3.96
C THR A 401 7.09 19.22 -4.36
N LEU A 402 6.12 18.90 -3.51
CA LEU A 402 4.71 19.15 -3.79
C LEU A 402 4.44 20.63 -4.11
N GLY A 403 3.67 20.87 -5.16
CA GLY A 403 3.27 22.20 -5.61
C GLY A 403 4.34 22.92 -6.44
N MET A 404 5.43 22.24 -6.83
CA MET A 404 6.42 22.78 -7.77
C MET A 404 6.26 22.23 -9.19
N GLU A 405 5.59 21.11 -9.35
CA GLU A 405 5.18 20.53 -10.63
C GLU A 405 4.19 21.41 -11.40
N ASP A 406 4.11 21.21 -12.72
CA ASP A 406 3.11 21.87 -13.54
C ASP A 406 1.71 21.27 -13.28
N SER A 407 0.66 22.10 -13.40
CA SER A 407 -0.74 21.66 -13.19
C SER A 407 -1.18 20.51 -14.13
N THR A 408 -0.62 20.46 -15.34
CA THR A 408 -0.85 19.36 -16.28
C THR A 408 -0.14 18.07 -15.86
N ALA A 409 0.99 18.18 -15.14
CA ALA A 409 1.71 17.03 -14.62
C ALA A 409 0.95 16.34 -13.47
N ILE A 410 0.32 17.10 -12.56
CA ILE A 410 -0.55 16.51 -11.52
C ILE A 410 -1.82 15.91 -12.13
N SER A 411 -2.36 16.52 -13.19
CA SER A 411 -3.49 15.96 -13.96
C SER A 411 -3.12 14.64 -14.63
N ALA A 412 -1.91 14.52 -15.19
CA ALA A 412 -1.38 13.28 -15.72
C ALA A 412 -1.27 12.17 -14.65
N VAL A 413 -0.79 12.49 -13.45
CA VAL A 413 -0.76 11.56 -12.31
C VAL A 413 -2.17 11.07 -11.97
N ARG A 414 -3.14 11.99 -11.88
CA ARG A 414 -4.55 11.68 -11.60
C ARG A 414 -5.15 10.76 -12.66
N ASN A 415 -4.88 11.02 -13.94
CA ASN A 415 -5.40 10.19 -15.04
C ASN A 415 -4.89 8.75 -14.96
N VAL A 416 -3.60 8.56 -14.68
CA VAL A 416 -3.05 7.21 -14.47
C VAL A 416 -3.68 6.56 -13.24
N ALA A 417 -3.82 7.30 -12.13
CA ALA A 417 -4.43 6.81 -10.90
C ALA A 417 -5.89 6.36 -11.10
N LEU A 418 -6.67 7.09 -11.89
CA LEU A 418 -8.02 6.71 -12.31
C LEU A 418 -8.03 5.48 -13.20
N ALA A 419 -7.07 5.37 -14.13
CA ALA A 419 -6.98 4.23 -15.04
C ALA A 419 -6.70 2.91 -14.31
N ILE A 420 -5.94 2.95 -13.22
CA ILE A 420 -5.58 1.75 -12.44
C ILE A 420 -6.49 1.45 -11.23
N ALA A 421 -7.53 2.26 -11.00
CA ALA A 421 -8.52 2.05 -9.94
C ALA A 421 -9.73 1.20 -10.40
N PRO A 422 -10.46 0.54 -9.47
CA PRO A 422 -10.02 0.17 -8.12
C PRO A 422 -9.00 -0.99 -8.18
N ASP A 423 -8.25 -1.25 -7.11
CA ASP A 423 -7.28 -2.37 -7.13
C ASP A 423 -8.00 -3.72 -7.09
N VAL A 424 -7.48 -4.71 -7.80
CA VAL A 424 -8.15 -6.01 -7.93
C VAL A 424 -7.72 -6.92 -6.79
N LEU A 425 -8.70 -7.43 -6.05
CA LEU A 425 -8.47 -8.39 -4.99
C LEU A 425 -8.46 -9.83 -5.56
N MET A 426 -7.34 -10.50 -5.38
CA MET A 426 -7.16 -11.93 -5.64
C MET A 426 -7.53 -12.70 -4.38
N ASN A 427 -8.17 -13.85 -4.54
CA ASN A 427 -8.55 -14.68 -3.39
C ASN A 427 -8.35 -16.17 -3.66
N THR A 428 -8.34 -16.95 -2.58
CA THR A 428 -8.45 -18.41 -2.62
C THR A 428 -9.40 -18.89 -1.54
N LEU A 429 -10.06 -20.02 -1.77
CA LEU A 429 -10.80 -20.78 -0.78
C LEU A 429 -10.28 -22.21 -0.77
N ARG A 430 -10.00 -22.74 0.42
CA ARG A 430 -9.62 -24.15 0.65
C ARG A 430 -10.33 -24.69 1.87
N ILE A 431 -10.50 -26.00 1.90
CA ILE A 431 -11.15 -26.69 3.01
C ILE A 431 -10.17 -27.69 3.62
N GLU A 432 -9.94 -27.57 4.93
CA GLU A 432 -9.05 -28.42 5.72
C GLU A 432 -9.84 -29.27 6.72
N ASN A 433 -9.20 -30.30 7.27
CA ASN A 433 -9.80 -31.29 8.17
C ASN A 433 -10.98 -32.04 7.54
N THR A 434 -10.84 -32.39 6.26
CA THR A 434 -11.80 -33.23 5.53
C THR A 434 -11.06 -34.39 4.85
N GLN A 435 -11.78 -35.46 4.53
CA GLN A 435 -11.26 -36.54 3.69
C GLN A 435 -12.01 -36.52 2.36
N ALA A 436 -11.31 -36.18 1.26
CA ALA A 436 -11.92 -36.06 -0.07
C ALA A 436 -13.18 -35.15 -0.08
N MET A 437 -13.13 -34.01 0.61
CA MET A 437 -14.26 -33.08 0.78
C MET A 437 -15.48 -33.68 1.49
N GLN A 438 -15.28 -34.74 2.27
CA GLN A 438 -16.29 -35.35 3.12
C GLN A 438 -15.99 -35.09 4.60
N VAL A 439 -17.05 -34.85 5.37
CA VAL A 439 -17.04 -34.70 6.83
C VAL A 439 -18.18 -35.48 7.43
N ASP A 440 -18.00 -36.02 8.63
CA ASP A 440 -19.08 -36.71 9.31
C ASP A 440 -20.04 -35.68 9.93
N PHE A 441 -21.31 -36.05 10.10
CA PHE A 441 -22.36 -35.13 10.56
C PHE A 441 -21.97 -34.47 11.88
N GLY A 442 -22.00 -33.13 11.93
CA GLY A 442 -21.68 -32.39 13.15
C GLY A 442 -20.18 -32.35 13.50
N ASP A 443 -19.30 -32.91 12.67
CA ASP A 443 -17.86 -32.71 12.84
C ASP A 443 -17.44 -31.32 12.36
N ILE A 444 -16.31 -30.83 12.89
CA ILE A 444 -15.76 -29.52 12.56
C ILE A 444 -14.75 -29.68 11.43
N PHE A 445 -14.89 -28.88 10.38
CA PHE A 445 -13.87 -28.66 9.38
C PHE A 445 -13.50 -27.18 9.32
N THR A 446 -12.43 -26.83 8.59
CA THR A 446 -11.96 -25.45 8.52
C THR A 446 -12.05 -24.92 7.10
N LEU A 447 -12.68 -23.75 6.92
CA LEU A 447 -12.56 -22.94 5.71
C LEU A 447 -11.33 -22.04 5.86
N LYS A 448 -10.38 -22.17 4.93
CA LYS A 448 -9.22 -21.29 4.80
C LYS A 448 -9.42 -20.37 3.61
N GLY A 449 -9.30 -19.07 3.85
CA GLY A 449 -9.26 -18.07 2.79
C GLY A 449 -7.94 -17.31 2.80
N SER A 450 -7.48 -16.88 1.63
CA SER A 450 -6.38 -15.92 1.52
C SER A 450 -6.75 -14.85 0.51
N PHE A 451 -6.53 -13.58 0.87
CA PHE A 451 -6.84 -12.40 0.08
C PHE A 451 -5.58 -11.57 -0.14
N THR A 452 -5.24 -11.37 -1.41
CA THR A 452 -4.03 -10.67 -1.84
C THR A 452 -4.35 -9.69 -2.95
N LEU A 453 -3.48 -8.71 -3.18
CA LEU A 453 -3.53 -7.92 -4.41
C LEU A 453 -2.84 -8.71 -5.55
N LYS A 454 -2.92 -8.19 -6.79
CA LYS A 454 -2.25 -8.83 -7.94
C LYS A 454 -0.74 -9.01 -7.77
N ASP A 455 -0.09 -8.19 -6.95
CA ASP A 455 1.33 -8.28 -6.61
C ASP A 455 1.64 -9.31 -5.49
N LYS A 456 0.63 -10.07 -5.05
CA LYS A 456 0.66 -11.04 -3.94
C LYS A 456 0.81 -10.41 -2.55
N SER A 457 0.76 -9.08 -2.42
CA SER A 457 0.73 -8.44 -1.11
C SER A 457 -0.54 -8.85 -0.35
N PRO A 458 -0.42 -9.28 0.93
CA PRO A 458 -1.59 -9.64 1.74
C PRO A 458 -2.45 -8.43 2.05
N VAL A 459 -3.77 -8.61 2.06
CA VAL A 459 -4.72 -7.55 2.45
C VAL A 459 -5.22 -7.84 3.85
N ALA A 460 -4.66 -7.13 4.83
CA ALA A 460 -5.03 -7.24 6.24
C ALA A 460 -6.26 -6.40 6.61
N GLY A 461 -7.01 -6.82 7.65
CA GLY A 461 -8.15 -6.05 8.15
C GLY A 461 -9.36 -6.05 7.22
N LEU A 462 -9.39 -6.92 6.22
CA LEU A 462 -10.47 -6.99 5.23
C LEU A 462 -11.62 -7.82 5.79
N LEU A 463 -12.83 -7.25 5.77
CA LEU A 463 -14.05 -7.96 6.14
C LEU A 463 -14.48 -8.90 5.00
N VAL A 464 -14.60 -10.18 5.31
CA VAL A 464 -14.94 -11.27 4.39
C VAL A 464 -16.26 -11.89 4.83
N ASN A 465 -17.22 -11.92 3.92
CA ASN A 465 -18.48 -12.64 4.06
C ASN A 465 -18.28 -14.12 3.75
N ILE A 466 -18.88 -14.97 4.57
CA ILE A 466 -18.84 -16.43 4.43
C ILE A 466 -20.24 -16.85 4.01
N GLU A 467 -20.35 -17.44 2.84
CA GLU A 467 -21.63 -17.78 2.24
C GLU A 467 -21.77 -19.27 2.01
N ILE A 468 -22.98 -19.78 2.25
CA ILE A 468 -23.36 -21.18 2.05
C ILE A 468 -24.49 -21.26 1.03
N LYS A 469 -24.53 -22.37 0.29
CA LYS A 469 -25.69 -22.74 -0.54
C LYS A 469 -25.90 -24.25 -0.49
N ARG A 470 -27.02 -24.68 0.07
CA ARG A 470 -27.44 -26.09 0.10
C ARG A 470 -28.01 -26.51 -1.25
N SER A 471 -28.07 -27.81 -1.52
CA SER A 471 -28.66 -28.33 -2.76
C SER A 471 -30.14 -27.98 -2.93
N SER A 472 -30.86 -27.76 -1.82
CA SER A 472 -32.26 -27.33 -1.81
C SER A 472 -32.45 -25.82 -2.01
N GLU A 473 -31.38 -25.05 -2.10
CA GLU A 473 -31.42 -23.58 -2.14
C GLU A 473 -31.00 -23.06 -3.51
N SER A 474 -31.72 -22.06 -4.03
CA SER A 474 -31.37 -21.36 -5.27
C SER A 474 -30.44 -20.17 -5.05
N SER A 475 -30.37 -19.64 -3.83
CA SER A 475 -29.61 -18.44 -3.47
C SER A 475 -28.56 -18.73 -2.39
N TRP A 476 -27.47 -17.97 -2.42
CA TRP A 476 -26.45 -17.99 -1.37
C TRP A 476 -26.96 -17.26 -0.13
N SER A 477 -26.63 -17.80 1.06
CA SER A 477 -26.95 -17.20 2.35
C SER A 477 -25.67 -16.92 3.13
N ARG A 478 -25.55 -15.73 3.72
CA ARG A 478 -24.41 -15.39 4.60
C ARG A 478 -24.56 -16.11 5.94
N ILE A 479 -23.57 -16.91 6.31
CA ILE A 479 -23.53 -17.64 7.59
C ILE A 479 -22.59 -17.01 8.61
N GLY A 480 -21.74 -16.07 8.19
CA GLY A 480 -20.84 -15.36 9.07
C GLY A 480 -19.99 -14.34 8.34
N GLN A 481 -19.16 -13.66 9.12
CA GLN A 481 -18.11 -12.77 8.62
C GLN A 481 -16.82 -13.04 9.38
N SER A 482 -15.69 -12.79 8.75
CA SER A 482 -14.37 -12.83 9.38
C SER A 482 -13.51 -11.72 8.82
N THR A 483 -12.50 -11.31 9.58
CA THR A 483 -11.56 -10.26 9.16
C THR A 483 -10.20 -10.89 8.88
N THR A 484 -9.58 -10.54 7.76
CA THR A 484 -8.25 -11.07 7.42
C THR A 484 -7.19 -10.65 8.43
N GLY A 485 -6.28 -11.59 8.75
CA GLY A 485 -5.08 -11.34 9.54
C GLY A 485 -4.06 -10.47 8.80
N SER A 486 -2.94 -10.17 9.45
CA SER A 486 -1.84 -9.40 8.84
C SER A 486 -1.22 -10.07 7.61
N ASP A 487 -1.37 -11.39 7.50
CA ASP A 487 -0.97 -12.22 6.36
C ASP A 487 -2.06 -12.35 5.28
N GLY A 488 -3.17 -11.62 5.42
CA GLY A 488 -4.29 -11.64 4.47
C GLY A 488 -5.13 -12.91 4.52
N SER A 489 -4.94 -13.77 5.53
CA SER A 489 -5.65 -15.04 5.66
C SER A 489 -6.86 -14.95 6.59
N ILE A 490 -7.83 -15.84 6.39
CA ILE A 490 -8.89 -16.16 7.35
C ILE A 490 -8.93 -17.66 7.59
N SER A 491 -9.34 -18.05 8.79
CA SER A 491 -9.49 -19.44 9.21
C SER A 491 -10.77 -19.58 10.01
N ILE A 492 -11.76 -20.26 9.46
CA ILE A 492 -13.11 -20.34 10.05
C ILE A 492 -13.46 -21.80 10.32
N PRO A 493 -13.69 -22.19 11.58
CA PRO A 493 -14.25 -23.50 11.90
C PRO A 493 -15.74 -23.52 11.52
N VAL A 494 -16.17 -24.58 10.84
CA VAL A 494 -17.54 -24.79 10.39
C VAL A 494 -18.01 -26.18 10.79
N THR A 495 -19.26 -26.26 11.26
CA THR A 495 -19.97 -27.52 11.52
C THR A 495 -21.21 -27.57 10.64
N MET A 496 -21.51 -28.74 10.07
CA MET A 496 -22.65 -28.90 9.17
C MET A 496 -23.56 -30.06 9.53
N GLY A 497 -24.86 -29.84 9.27
CA GLY A 497 -25.88 -30.88 9.33
C GLY A 497 -26.30 -31.43 7.96
N SER A 498 -25.85 -30.83 6.85
CA SER A 498 -26.19 -31.25 5.49
C SER A 498 -25.09 -30.83 4.52
N SER A 499 -24.93 -31.56 3.41
CA SER A 499 -24.01 -31.18 2.32
C SER A 499 -24.34 -29.80 1.76
N ALA A 500 -23.31 -28.99 1.48
CA ALA A 500 -23.48 -27.64 0.95
C ALA A 500 -22.25 -27.15 0.20
N ALA A 501 -22.45 -26.15 -0.66
CA ALA A 501 -21.39 -25.38 -1.27
C ALA A 501 -21.04 -24.15 -0.41
N PHE A 502 -19.77 -23.76 -0.42
CA PHE A 502 -19.24 -22.59 0.28
C PHE A 502 -18.53 -21.66 -0.69
N ARG A 503 -18.63 -20.36 -0.43
CA ARG A 503 -17.78 -19.35 -1.07
C ARG A 503 -17.48 -18.21 -0.10
N LEU A 504 -16.45 -17.44 -0.44
CA LEU A 504 -16.08 -16.22 0.27
C LEU A 504 -16.34 -15.01 -0.64
N THR A 505 -16.92 -13.96 -0.09
CA THR A 505 -17.19 -12.71 -0.80
C THR A 505 -16.68 -11.52 0.02
N THR A 506 -16.36 -10.42 -0.66
CA THR A 506 -15.90 -9.17 -0.06
C THR A 506 -16.62 -8.03 -0.74
N GLU A 507 -16.97 -6.99 0.02
CA GLU A 507 -17.61 -5.81 -0.56
C GLU A 507 -16.57 -4.95 -1.28
N GLY A 508 -16.93 -4.50 -2.47
CA GLY A 508 -16.13 -3.53 -3.21
C GLY A 508 -16.09 -2.19 -2.48
N THR A 509 -14.93 -1.56 -2.51
CA THR A 509 -14.71 -0.18 -2.09
C THR A 509 -14.17 0.61 -3.26
N TRP A 510 -14.10 1.92 -3.12
CA TRP A 510 -13.41 2.75 -4.11
C TRP A 510 -11.91 2.43 -4.20
N GLU A 511 -11.30 1.87 -3.14
CA GLU A 511 -9.89 1.44 -3.15
C GLU A 511 -9.68 0.06 -3.80
N ARG A 512 -10.64 -0.84 -3.66
CA ARG A 512 -10.52 -2.28 -3.96
C ARG A 512 -11.81 -2.82 -4.58
N ALA A 513 -11.68 -3.50 -5.71
CA ALA A 513 -12.79 -4.22 -6.33
C ALA A 513 -13.36 -5.26 -5.36
N GLU A 514 -14.67 -5.52 -5.49
CA GLU A 514 -15.26 -6.69 -4.87
C GLU A 514 -14.57 -7.96 -5.37
N SER A 515 -14.61 -9.00 -4.54
CA SER A 515 -13.99 -10.27 -4.89
C SER A 515 -14.84 -11.41 -4.36
N GLN A 516 -14.98 -12.43 -5.20
CA GLN A 516 -15.70 -13.66 -4.95
C GLN A 516 -14.76 -14.84 -5.22
N SER A 517 -14.75 -15.83 -4.33
CA SER A 517 -13.97 -17.06 -4.51
C SER A 517 -14.62 -18.06 -5.47
N SER A 518 -13.84 -19.08 -5.84
CA SER A 518 -14.42 -20.34 -6.31
C SER A 518 -15.37 -20.90 -5.24
N GLN A 519 -16.33 -21.71 -5.67
CA GLN A 519 -17.16 -22.48 -4.75
C GLN A 519 -16.51 -23.82 -4.45
N GLU A 520 -16.57 -24.24 -3.18
CA GLU A 520 -16.10 -25.56 -2.74
C GLU A 520 -17.27 -26.31 -2.10
N ILE A 521 -17.47 -27.59 -2.46
CA ILE A 521 -18.60 -28.39 -1.99
C ILE A 521 -18.12 -29.36 -0.91
N VAL A 522 -18.74 -29.32 0.27
CA VAL A 522 -18.51 -30.28 1.35
C VAL A 522 -19.70 -31.23 1.44
N THR A 523 -19.42 -32.52 1.41
CA THR A 523 -20.42 -33.57 1.57
C THR A 523 -20.46 -34.04 3.03
N VAL A 524 -21.65 -34.07 3.62
CA VAL A 524 -21.85 -34.59 4.97
C VAL A 524 -22.17 -36.07 4.92
N ARG A 525 -21.38 -36.88 5.61
CA ARG A 525 -21.63 -38.30 5.83
C ARG A 525 -22.43 -38.51 7.11
N PRO A 526 -23.44 -39.40 7.11
CA PRO A 526 -24.07 -39.81 8.34
C PRO A 526 -23.06 -40.50 9.26
N LYS A 527 -23.26 -40.39 10.58
CA LYS A 527 -22.45 -41.06 11.61
C LYS A 527 -23.32 -41.76 12.64
N VAL A 528 -22.78 -42.82 13.23
CA VAL A 528 -23.40 -43.54 14.34
C VAL A 528 -22.53 -43.36 15.58
N ILE A 529 -23.11 -42.79 16.62
CA ILE A 529 -22.49 -42.69 17.95
C ILE A 529 -22.99 -43.87 18.78
N LEU A 530 -22.09 -44.60 19.42
CA LEU A 530 -22.41 -45.80 20.18
C LEU A 530 -22.10 -45.63 21.68
N GLU A 531 -22.91 -46.28 22.49
CA GLU A 531 -22.73 -46.48 23.92
C GLU A 531 -22.87 -47.98 24.22
N TYR A 532 -21.80 -48.59 24.72
CA TYR A 532 -21.76 -50.02 25.02
C TYR A 532 -20.83 -50.30 26.19
N LEU A 533 -21.06 -51.40 26.89
CA LEU A 533 -20.16 -51.86 27.93
C LEU A 533 -18.94 -52.55 27.32
N PRO A 534 -17.72 -52.32 27.83
CA PRO A 534 -16.49 -52.90 27.27
C PRO A 534 -16.39 -54.42 27.50
N SER A 535 -17.29 -55.00 28.29
CA SER A 535 -17.29 -56.43 28.57
C SER A 535 -18.67 -56.95 28.98
N VAL A 536 -18.92 -58.22 28.69
CA VAL A 536 -20.15 -58.94 29.04
C VAL A 536 -19.79 -60.37 29.46
N LYS A 537 -20.57 -61.01 30.35
CA LYS A 537 -20.36 -62.44 30.62
C LYS A 537 -20.89 -63.27 29.46
N ARG A 538 -20.25 -64.40 29.18
CA ARG A 538 -20.70 -65.37 28.17
C ARG A 538 -22.16 -65.74 28.42
N GLY A 539 -22.99 -65.59 27.39
CA GLY A 539 -24.42 -65.93 27.46
C GLY A 539 -25.32 -64.86 28.12
N GLU A 540 -24.77 -63.77 28.63
CA GLU A 540 -25.56 -62.58 29.00
C GLU A 540 -25.80 -61.69 27.77
N GLN A 541 -26.92 -60.95 27.77
CA GLN A 541 -27.22 -60.01 26.70
C GLN A 541 -26.29 -58.80 26.76
N LEU A 542 -25.60 -58.54 25.65
CA LEU A 542 -24.88 -57.29 25.41
C LEU A 542 -25.87 -56.28 24.83
N ALA A 543 -26.26 -55.29 25.63
CA ALA A 543 -26.97 -54.11 25.14
C ALA A 543 -25.98 -53.11 24.52
N ILE A 544 -26.21 -52.75 23.27
CA ILE A 544 -25.54 -51.65 22.59
C ILE A 544 -26.60 -50.60 22.28
N SER A 545 -26.42 -49.42 22.85
CA SER A 545 -27.24 -48.25 22.53
C SER A 545 -26.48 -47.36 21.57
N GLY A 546 -27.19 -46.54 20.82
CA GLY A 546 -26.55 -45.59 19.92
C GLY A 546 -27.53 -44.59 19.32
N THR A 547 -26.98 -43.62 18.60
CA THR A 547 -27.75 -42.63 17.85
C THR A 547 -27.18 -42.49 16.44
N VAL A 548 -28.03 -42.60 15.42
CA VAL A 548 -27.69 -42.26 14.03
C VAL A 548 -27.94 -40.78 13.77
N LEU A 549 -26.96 -40.11 13.15
CA LEU A 549 -26.96 -38.69 12.82
C LEU A 549 -26.65 -38.48 11.32
N PRO A 550 -27.38 -37.64 10.57
CA PRO A 550 -28.62 -36.96 10.96
C PRO A 550 -29.69 -37.96 11.42
N ARG A 551 -30.66 -37.50 12.21
CA ARG A 551 -31.68 -38.39 12.80
C ARG A 551 -32.47 -39.10 11.69
N ILE A 552 -32.40 -40.42 11.67
CA ILE A 552 -33.19 -41.26 10.77
C ILE A 552 -34.14 -42.07 11.63
N SER A 553 -35.44 -41.97 11.38
CA SER A 553 -36.46 -42.77 12.07
C SER A 553 -36.86 -43.96 11.21
N GLY A 554 -37.07 -45.11 11.84
CA GLY A 554 -37.50 -46.32 11.13
C GLY A 554 -36.37 -47.06 10.41
N ALA A 555 -35.10 -46.74 10.68
CA ALA A 555 -33.98 -47.42 10.03
C ALA A 555 -33.64 -48.73 10.75
N ASP A 556 -33.52 -49.81 9.99
CA ASP A 556 -33.10 -51.11 10.52
C ASP A 556 -31.66 -51.04 11.03
N VAL A 557 -31.45 -51.53 12.25
CA VAL A 557 -30.16 -51.58 12.92
C VAL A 557 -29.77 -53.03 13.14
N ALA A 558 -28.57 -53.40 12.71
CA ALA A 558 -27.99 -54.73 12.89
C ALA A 558 -26.60 -54.62 13.51
N ILE A 559 -26.24 -55.62 14.32
CA ILE A 559 -24.87 -55.76 14.83
C ILE A 559 -24.10 -56.72 13.91
N GLN A 560 -22.87 -56.34 13.54
CA GLN A 560 -21.94 -57.21 12.83
C GLN A 560 -20.73 -57.54 13.71
N VAL A 561 -20.27 -58.78 13.61
CA VAL A 561 -19.04 -59.28 14.24
C VAL A 561 -18.02 -59.60 13.16
N LEU A 562 -16.75 -59.26 13.42
CA LEU A 562 -15.64 -59.64 12.57
C LEU A 562 -15.22 -61.09 12.91
N SER A 563 -15.41 -62.01 11.98
CA SER A 563 -15.02 -63.42 12.13
C SER A 563 -14.26 -63.90 10.90
N ALA A 564 -13.06 -64.45 11.10
CA ALA A 564 -12.18 -64.91 10.02
C ALA A 564 -11.98 -63.87 8.90
N GLY A 565 -11.82 -62.59 9.28
CA GLY A 565 -11.63 -61.48 8.34
C GLY A 565 -12.88 -61.04 7.58
N LYS A 566 -14.06 -61.59 7.88
CA LYS A 566 -15.34 -61.21 7.25
C LYS A 566 -16.33 -60.69 8.29
N TRP A 567 -17.08 -59.66 7.92
CA TRP A 567 -18.17 -59.15 8.74
C TRP A 567 -19.40 -60.05 8.60
N GLN A 568 -19.93 -60.51 9.74
CA GLN A 568 -21.12 -61.35 9.81
C GLN A 568 -22.17 -60.68 10.69
N SER A 569 -23.40 -60.54 10.18
CA SER A 569 -24.51 -59.98 10.96
C SER A 569 -25.01 -60.98 12.00
N LEU A 570 -25.27 -60.50 13.21
CA LEU A 570 -25.96 -61.25 14.24
C LEU A 570 -27.48 -61.25 13.99
N PRO A 571 -28.23 -62.22 14.53
CA PRO A 571 -29.69 -62.28 14.36
C PRO A 571 -30.45 -61.14 15.04
N ALA A 572 -29.79 -60.40 15.95
CA ALA A 572 -30.41 -59.28 16.64
C ALA A 572 -30.72 -58.14 15.67
N SER A 573 -31.90 -57.54 15.81
CA SER A 573 -32.32 -56.36 15.07
C SER A 573 -32.97 -55.35 16.01
N ALA A 574 -32.86 -54.08 15.65
CA ALA A 574 -33.57 -52.97 16.26
C ALA A 574 -33.95 -51.96 15.18
N VAL A 575 -34.77 -50.98 15.52
CA VAL A 575 -35.16 -49.90 14.63
C VAL A 575 -34.89 -48.57 15.34
N SER A 576 -34.36 -47.58 14.61
CA SER A 576 -34.12 -46.26 15.17
C SER A 576 -35.43 -45.49 15.43
N ASP A 577 -35.51 -44.81 16.57
CA ASP A 577 -36.66 -44.00 16.96
C ASP A 577 -36.70 -42.63 16.25
N THR A 578 -37.65 -41.76 16.61
CA THR A 578 -37.79 -40.41 16.02
C THR A 578 -36.63 -39.47 16.35
N LYS A 579 -35.81 -39.81 17.36
CA LYS A 579 -34.58 -39.11 17.72
C LYS A 579 -33.34 -39.74 17.06
N GLY A 580 -33.52 -40.79 16.26
CA GLY A 580 -32.43 -41.59 15.68
C GLY A 580 -31.75 -42.51 16.69
N ALA A 581 -32.29 -42.63 17.91
CA ALA A 581 -31.73 -43.48 18.94
C ALA A 581 -32.18 -44.93 18.75
N PHE A 582 -31.34 -45.88 19.15
CA PHE A 582 -31.64 -47.30 19.15
C PHE A 582 -30.97 -48.00 20.33
N THR A 583 -31.55 -49.12 20.75
CA THR A 583 -30.91 -50.09 21.64
C THR A 583 -31.11 -51.47 21.03
N ILE A 584 -30.01 -52.19 20.83
CA ILE A 584 -29.99 -53.53 20.27
C ILE A 584 -29.25 -54.46 21.23
N SER A 585 -29.88 -55.59 21.55
CA SER A 585 -29.31 -56.60 22.46
C SER A 585 -28.93 -57.85 21.69
N ALA A 586 -27.69 -58.31 21.84
CA ALA A 586 -27.21 -59.55 21.23
C ALA A 586 -26.49 -60.44 22.23
N LEU A 587 -26.54 -61.75 22.00
CA LEU A 587 -25.81 -62.74 22.78
C LEU A 587 -24.46 -63.04 22.14
N GLN A 588 -23.40 -63.13 22.94
CA GLN A 588 -22.09 -63.61 22.50
C GLN A 588 -21.79 -64.99 23.11
N ALA A 589 -21.64 -65.99 22.24
CA ALA A 589 -21.46 -67.38 22.64
C ALA A 589 -19.99 -67.78 22.87
N LYS A 590 -19.05 -67.06 22.24
CA LYS A 590 -17.61 -67.35 22.28
C LYS A 590 -16.89 -66.39 23.24
N ARG A 591 -16.09 -66.95 24.16
CA ARG A 591 -15.20 -66.18 25.04
C ARG A 591 -14.06 -65.53 24.25
N GLY A 592 -13.57 -64.40 24.74
CA GLY A 592 -12.44 -63.67 24.16
C GLY A 592 -12.80 -62.25 23.76
N VAL A 593 -11.89 -61.61 23.01
CA VAL A 593 -12.12 -60.28 22.45
C VAL A 593 -12.87 -60.43 21.14
N VAL A 594 -14.01 -59.73 21.03
CA VAL A 594 -14.85 -59.73 19.83
C VAL A 594 -14.87 -58.32 19.26
N THR A 595 -14.43 -58.16 18.01
CA THR A 595 -14.54 -56.91 17.27
C THR A 595 -15.88 -56.83 16.55
N MET A 596 -16.57 -55.71 16.72
CA MET A 596 -17.95 -55.48 16.34
C MET A 596 -18.09 -54.13 15.64
N ARG A 597 -19.17 -53.98 14.87
CA ARG A 597 -19.68 -52.69 14.39
C ARG A 597 -21.20 -52.74 14.30
N VAL A 598 -21.84 -51.58 14.30
CA VAL A 598 -23.28 -51.44 14.05
C VAL A 598 -23.48 -50.98 12.62
N GLN A 599 -24.44 -51.61 11.94
CA GLN A 599 -24.91 -51.25 10.61
C GLN A 599 -26.32 -50.68 10.73
N VAL A 600 -26.54 -49.48 10.22
CA VAL A 600 -27.86 -48.84 10.12
C VAL A 600 -28.24 -48.74 8.64
N ALA A 601 -29.44 -49.18 8.28
CA ALA A 601 -29.93 -49.11 6.90
C ALA A 601 -30.12 -47.65 6.43
N ASN A 602 -29.69 -47.34 5.21
CA ASN A 602 -29.84 -46.01 4.60
C ASN A 602 -29.91 -46.11 3.07
N GLY A 603 -31.06 -46.57 2.55
CA GLY A 603 -31.22 -46.84 1.13
C GLY A 603 -30.22 -47.87 0.62
N ALA A 604 -29.52 -47.55 -0.49
CA ALA A 604 -28.58 -48.46 -1.14
C ALA A 604 -27.21 -48.58 -0.43
N GLN A 605 -26.88 -47.69 0.51
CA GLN A 605 -25.58 -47.66 1.19
C GLN A 605 -25.78 -47.59 2.71
N PRO A 606 -25.45 -48.65 3.46
CA PRO A 606 -25.65 -48.64 4.91
C PRO A 606 -24.67 -47.69 5.61
N ILE A 607 -25.11 -47.14 6.74
CA ILE A 607 -24.27 -46.34 7.63
C ILE A 607 -23.60 -47.30 8.62
N LEU A 608 -22.27 -47.25 8.69
CA LEU A 608 -21.48 -48.09 9.59
C LEU A 608 -20.97 -47.25 10.75
N SER A 609 -21.06 -47.80 11.97
CA SER A 609 -20.36 -47.22 13.11
C SER A 609 -18.84 -47.42 12.99
N PRO A 610 -18.04 -46.67 13.75
CA PRO A 610 -16.67 -47.08 14.05
C PRO A 610 -16.63 -48.52 14.59
N GLU A 611 -15.54 -49.23 14.30
CA GLU A 611 -15.29 -50.55 14.86
C GLU A 611 -14.99 -50.42 16.35
N PHE A 612 -15.52 -51.35 17.14
CA PHE A 612 -15.25 -51.42 18.56
C PHE A 612 -15.01 -52.86 19.00
N SER A 613 -14.38 -53.06 20.16
CA SER A 613 -14.14 -54.39 20.70
C SER A 613 -14.70 -54.52 22.09
N ILE A 614 -15.23 -55.71 22.40
CA ILE A 614 -15.72 -56.07 23.72
C ILE A 614 -15.04 -57.35 24.22
N VAL A 615 -14.94 -57.50 25.54
CA VAL A 615 -14.43 -58.72 26.18
C VAL A 615 -15.59 -59.59 26.65
N VAL A 616 -15.70 -60.79 26.09
CA VAL A 616 -16.68 -61.81 26.51
C VAL A 616 -16.01 -62.73 27.54
N ARG A 617 -16.41 -62.59 28.81
CA ARG A 617 -15.82 -63.28 29.97
C ARG A 617 -16.44 -64.65 30.24
#